data_AF-A0A3D1SQZ1-F1
#
_entry.id   AF-A0A3D1SQZ1-F1
#
_cell.length_a   1.000
_cell.length_b   1.000
_cell.length_c   1.000
_cell.angle_alpha   90.00
_cell.angle_beta   90.00
_cell.angle_gamma   90.00
#
_symmetry.space_group_name_H-M   'P 1'
#
loop_
_entity.id
_entity.type
_entity.pdbx_description
1 polymer ?
#
loop_
_entity_poly.entity_id
_entity_poly.type
_entity_poly.pdbx_seq_one_letter_code
_entity_poly.pdbx_strand_id
1 'polypeptide(L)'
;AIKHQRSVAIFSLEMSKEQLVQRLLSMDAGIDQQRLRTGWIEDDEWERIVFAMGTLSEANIWIDDTAGISTVEMRSKARRLQAEHGIDLIIVDYLQLMQSMSGSGKRNENRVQEISEISRNLKGLARELNVPVLALA
;
A
#
# COMPACT_ATOMS: atom_id res chain seq x y z
N ALA A 1 11.44 -2.62 -2.39
CA ALA A 1 11.12 -3.82 -3.17
C ALA A 1 12.21 -4.14 -4.19
N ILE A 2 12.24 -3.51 -5.37
CA ILE A 2 13.13 -3.86 -6.50
C ILE A 2 14.63 -3.83 -6.13
N LYS A 3 15.18 -2.67 -5.76
CA LYS A 3 16.64 -2.48 -5.55
C LYS A 3 17.24 -3.36 -4.44
N HIS A 4 16.46 -3.65 -3.41
CA HIS A 4 16.93 -4.40 -2.23
C HIS A 4 16.34 -5.82 -2.15
N GLN A 5 15.52 -6.22 -3.13
CA GLN A 5 14.85 -7.52 -3.18
C GLN A 5 14.10 -7.84 -1.87
N ARG A 6 13.36 -6.85 -1.37
CA ARG A 6 12.60 -6.92 -0.11
C ARG A 6 11.11 -7.01 -0.37
N SER A 7 10.41 -7.78 0.47
CA SER A 7 8.97 -7.96 0.41
C SER A 7 8.25 -6.78 1.06
N VAL A 8 7.35 -6.13 0.32
CA VAL A 8 6.63 -4.94 0.78
C VAL A 8 5.13 -5.17 0.64
N ALA A 9 4.40 -4.98 1.73
CA ALA A 9 2.94 -4.95 1.73
C ALA A 9 2.45 -3.49 1.70
N ILE A 10 1.51 -3.18 0.81
CA ILE A 10 0.89 -1.86 0.67
C ILE A 10 -0.62 -2.01 0.85
N PHE A 11 -1.16 -1.34 1.85
CA PHE A 11 -2.59 -1.19 2.05
C PHE A 11 -3.02 0.17 1.51
N SER A 12 -3.61 0.17 0.32
CA SER A 12 -4.05 1.36 -0.42
C SER A 12 -5.53 1.59 -0.19
N LEU A 13 -5.88 2.48 0.72
CA LEU A 13 -7.25 2.81 1.07
C LEU A 13 -7.87 3.88 0.17
N GLU A 14 -7.05 4.72 -0.48
CA GLU A 14 -7.53 5.80 -1.37
C GLU A 14 -7.56 5.39 -2.85
N MET A 15 -6.52 4.70 -3.29
CA MET A 15 -6.31 4.35 -4.69
C MET A 15 -6.55 2.88 -4.96
N SER A 16 -6.99 2.55 -6.18
CA SER A 16 -7.03 1.16 -6.63
C SER A 16 -5.62 0.62 -6.87
N LYS A 17 -5.48 -0.71 -6.82
CA LYS A 17 -4.22 -1.39 -7.14
C LYS A 17 -3.70 -1.04 -8.53
N GLU A 18 -4.59 -0.90 -9.53
CA GLU A 18 -4.22 -0.56 -10.90
C GLU A 18 -3.61 0.84 -10.98
N GLN A 19 -4.21 1.82 -10.29
CA GLN A 19 -3.69 3.18 -10.26
C GLN A 19 -2.31 3.25 -9.59
N LEU A 20 -2.12 2.48 -8.51
CA LEU A 20 -0.83 2.41 -7.82
C LEU A 20 0.24 1.74 -8.69
N VAL A 21 -0.09 0.61 -9.34
CA VAL A 21 0.83 -0.07 -10.27
C VAL A 21 1.21 0.84 -11.44
N GLN A 22 0.25 1.59 -11.98
CA GLN A 22 0.53 2.54 -13.06
C GLN A 22 1.50 3.65 -12.62
N ARG A 23 1.39 4.15 -11.37
CA ARG A 23 2.37 5.09 -10.80
C ARG A 23 3.74 4.45 -10.68
N LEU A 24 3.83 3.24 -10.14
CA LEU A 24 5.10 2.52 -10.02
C LEU A 24 5.76 2.30 -11.37
N LEU A 25 4.98 1.92 -12.38
CA LEU A 25 5.45 1.71 -13.75
C LEU A 25 5.96 3.00 -14.39
N SER A 26 5.20 4.09 -14.27
CA SER A 26 5.61 5.43 -14.74
C SER A 26 6.92 5.88 -14.08
N MET A 27 7.08 5.66 -12.78
CA MET A 27 8.29 6.01 -12.02
C MET A 27 9.51 5.18 -12.44
N ASP A 28 9.33 3.88 -12.64
CA ASP A 28 10.44 2.98 -13.00
C ASP A 28 10.84 3.13 -14.49
N ALA A 29 9.84 3.22 -15.38
CA ALA A 29 10.08 3.46 -16.80
C ALA A 29 10.58 4.89 -17.09
N GLY A 30 10.32 5.86 -16.20
CA GLY A 30 10.67 7.27 -16.38
C GLY A 30 9.83 7.96 -17.45
N ILE A 31 8.53 7.66 -17.51
CA ILE A 31 7.57 8.19 -18.47
C ILE A 31 6.51 8.96 -17.72
N ASP A 32 6.03 10.06 -18.30
CA ASP A 32 4.95 10.86 -17.70
C ASP A 32 3.69 10.00 -17.42
N GLN A 33 3.13 10.16 -16.22
CA GLN A 33 2.01 9.34 -15.78
C GLN A 33 0.75 9.57 -16.61
N GLN A 34 0.50 10.80 -17.07
CA GLN A 34 -0.67 11.10 -17.90
C GLN A 34 -0.51 10.47 -19.28
N ARG A 35 0.68 10.57 -19.88
CA ARG A 35 0.99 9.91 -21.16
C ARG A 35 0.80 8.39 -21.09
N LEU A 36 1.35 7.76 -20.05
CA LEU A 36 1.18 6.32 -19.81
C LEU A 36 -0.29 5.94 -19.64
N ARG A 37 -1.10 6.80 -19.01
CA ARG A 37 -2.54 6.59 -18.81
C ARG A 37 -3.36 6.75 -20.08
N THR A 38 -3.00 7.69 -20.94
CA THR A 38 -3.70 7.92 -22.21
C THR A 38 -3.22 7.02 -23.33
N GLY A 39 -2.15 6.24 -23.13
CA GLY A 39 -1.52 5.39 -24.15
C GLY A 39 -0.70 6.16 -25.17
N TRP A 40 -0.30 7.40 -24.86
CA TRP A 40 0.55 8.23 -25.71
C TRP A 40 2.01 7.90 -25.43
N ILE A 41 2.48 6.83 -26.07
CA ILE A 41 3.80 6.25 -25.87
C ILE A 41 4.56 6.35 -27.20
N GLU A 42 5.78 6.87 -27.16
CA GLU A 42 6.69 6.88 -28.31
C GLU A 42 7.32 5.48 -28.51
N ASP A 43 7.70 5.15 -29.74
CA ASP A 43 8.19 3.80 -30.05
C ASP A 43 9.44 3.40 -29.22
N ASP A 44 10.31 4.36 -28.89
CA ASP A 44 11.50 4.17 -28.04
C ASP A 44 11.17 4.10 -26.54
N GLU A 45 10.03 4.65 -26.12
CA GLU A 45 9.52 4.52 -24.75
C GLU A 45 8.92 3.13 -24.50
N TRP A 46 8.45 2.44 -25.54
CA TRP A 46 7.82 1.12 -25.41
C TRP A 46 8.76 0.08 -24.81
N GLU A 47 10.02 0.04 -25.24
CA GLU A 47 11.02 -0.89 -24.70
C GLU A 47 11.27 -0.65 -23.20
N ARG A 48 11.30 0.62 -22.77
CA ARG A 48 11.47 1.00 -21.36
C ARG A 48 10.28 0.55 -20.51
N ILE A 49 9.06 0.67 -21.04
CA ILE A 49 7.85 0.18 -20.34
C ILE A 49 7.91 -1.33 -20.17
N VAL A 50 8.21 -2.07 -21.23
CA VAL A 50 8.28 -3.53 -21.18
C VAL A 50 9.34 -3.99 -20.16
N PHE A 51 10.50 -3.33 -20.15
CA PHE A 51 11.55 -3.61 -19.17
C PHE A 51 11.10 -3.33 -17.72
N ALA A 52 10.45 -2.18 -17.50
CA ALA A 52 9.93 -1.81 -16.18
C ALA A 52 8.81 -2.75 -15.71
N MET A 53 7.95 -3.21 -16.62
CA MET A 53 6.94 -4.24 -16.32
C MET A 53 7.57 -5.55 -15.88
N GLY A 54 8.64 -6.01 -16.56
CA GLY A 54 9.38 -7.20 -16.15
C GLY A 54 9.96 -7.04 -14.75
N THR A 55 10.62 -5.91 -14.50
CA THR A 55 11.22 -5.57 -13.20
C THR A 55 10.17 -5.53 -12.07
N LEU A 56 9.01 -4.94 -12.32
CA LEU A 56 7.90 -4.89 -11.36
C LEU A 56 7.26 -6.26 -11.14
N SER A 57 7.15 -7.10 -12.17
CA SER A 57 6.58 -8.45 -12.07
C SER A 57 7.41 -9.38 -11.19
N GLU A 58 8.72 -9.17 -11.13
CA GLU A 58 9.63 -9.93 -10.27
C GLU A 58 9.69 -9.38 -8.83
N ALA A 59 9.13 -8.19 -8.60
CA ALA A 59 9.17 -7.55 -7.29
C ALA A 59 8.15 -8.18 -6.33
N ASN A 60 8.60 -8.46 -5.10
CA ASN A 60 7.73 -8.91 -4.01
C ASN A 60 6.92 -7.75 -3.43
N ILE A 61 5.96 -7.22 -4.19
CA ILE A 61 5.05 -6.15 -3.78
C ILE A 61 3.63 -6.72 -3.70
N TRP A 62 3.05 -6.64 -2.51
CA TRP A 62 1.69 -7.06 -2.24
C TRP A 62 0.82 -5.83 -2.05
N ILE A 63 -0.23 -5.69 -2.87
CA ILE A 63 -1.14 -4.54 -2.79
C ILE A 63 -2.52 -5.04 -2.39
N ASP A 64 -3.06 -4.44 -1.33
CA ASP A 64 -4.45 -4.63 -0.92
C ASP A 64 -5.16 -3.28 -1.01
N ASP A 65 -6.15 -3.18 -1.90
CA ASP A 65 -6.94 -1.98 -2.15
C ASP A 65 -8.37 -2.07 -1.58
N THR A 66 -8.55 -2.85 -0.50
CA THR A 66 -9.84 -2.99 0.17
C THR A 66 -10.25 -1.64 0.80
N ALA A 67 -11.25 -0.99 0.21
CA ALA A 67 -11.80 0.27 0.70
C ALA A 67 -12.37 0.13 2.12
N GLY A 68 -12.04 1.07 3.00
CA GLY A 68 -12.57 1.12 4.37
C GLY A 68 -12.14 -0.04 5.27
N ILE A 69 -11.05 -0.75 4.94
CA ILE A 69 -10.54 -1.88 5.72
C ILE A 69 -10.35 -1.49 7.19
N SER A 70 -10.84 -2.35 8.08
CA SER A 70 -10.65 -2.17 9.53
C SER A 70 -9.22 -2.51 9.95
N THR A 71 -8.77 -1.95 11.07
CA THR A 71 -7.43 -2.28 11.63
C THR A 71 -7.28 -3.77 11.96
N VAL A 72 -8.36 -4.45 12.34
CA VAL A 72 -8.37 -5.89 12.67
C VAL A 72 -8.21 -6.74 11.41
N GLU A 73 -8.92 -6.38 10.34
CA GLU A 73 -8.85 -7.07 9.07
C GLU A 73 -7.46 -6.90 8.43
N MET A 74 -6.93 -5.67 8.40
CA MET A 74 -5.58 -5.40 7.93
C MET A 74 -4.55 -6.25 8.69
N ARG A 75 -4.64 -6.30 10.02
CA ARG A 75 -3.73 -7.11 10.86
C ARG A 75 -3.81 -8.59 10.50
N SER A 76 -5.00 -9.12 10.27
CA SER A 76 -5.19 -10.52 9.87
C SER A 76 -4.54 -10.81 8.51
N LYS A 77 -4.73 -9.93 7.53
CA LYS A 77 -4.10 -10.05 6.20
C LYS A 77 -2.57 -9.94 6.28
N ALA A 78 -2.05 -8.97 7.04
CA ALA A 78 -0.60 -8.78 7.24
C ALA A 78 0.06 -10.00 7.91
N ARG A 79 -0.59 -10.58 8.94
CA ARG A 79 -0.11 -11.80 9.60
C ARG A 79 -0.04 -12.99 8.65
N ARG A 80 -1.11 -13.20 7.85
CA ARG A 80 -1.14 -14.28 6.87
C ARG A 80 -0.02 -14.12 5.85
N LEU A 81 0.12 -12.92 5.30
CA LEU A 81 1.17 -12.60 4.34
C LEU A 81 2.58 -12.77 4.93
N GLN A 82 2.80 -12.36 6.18
CA GLN A 82 4.06 -12.58 6.89
C GLN A 82 4.38 -14.08 7.03
N ALA A 83 3.38 -14.91 7.34
CA ALA A 83 3.57 -16.34 7.53
C ALA A 83 3.83 -17.08 6.20
N GLU A 84 3.16 -16.67 5.12
CA GLU A 84 3.24 -17.34 3.82
C GLU A 84 4.48 -16.90 3.02
N HIS A 85 4.81 -15.61 3.05
CA HIS A 85 5.80 -15.02 2.13
C HIS A 85 6.90 -14.22 2.83
N GLY A 86 6.72 -13.86 4.09
CA GLY A 86 7.56 -12.89 4.78
C GLY A 86 7.34 -11.47 4.26
N ILE A 87 7.44 -10.48 5.14
CA ILE A 87 7.32 -9.06 4.82
C ILE A 87 8.48 -8.33 5.52
N ASP A 88 9.09 -7.38 4.82
CA ASP A 88 10.14 -6.52 5.36
C ASP A 88 9.65 -5.08 5.62
N LEU A 89 8.52 -4.69 5.03
CA LEU A 89 7.91 -3.36 5.21
C LEU A 89 6.40 -3.41 4.97
N ILE A 90 5.63 -2.71 5.80
CA ILE A 90 4.21 -2.43 5.58
C ILE A 90 4.02 -0.94 5.33
N ILE A 91 3.27 -0.58 4.29
CA ILE A 91 2.86 0.79 3.97
C ILE A 91 1.34 0.88 4.05
N VAL A 92 0.82 1.94 4.69
CA VAL A 92 -0.61 2.21 4.81
C VAL A 92 -0.91 3.61 4.27
N ASP A 93 -1.72 3.68 3.22
CA ASP A 93 -2.07 4.92 2.51
C ASP A 93 -3.59 5.07 2.40
N TYR A 94 -4.28 5.83 3.24
CA TYR A 94 -3.83 6.64 4.36
C TYR A 94 -4.75 6.45 5.56
N LEU A 95 -4.25 6.74 6.77
CA LEU A 95 -4.87 6.39 8.05
C LEU A 95 -6.30 6.91 8.20
N GLN A 96 -6.62 8.05 7.60
CA GLN A 96 -7.94 8.66 7.73
C GLN A 96 -9.03 7.95 6.90
N LEU A 97 -8.71 6.89 6.16
CA LEU A 97 -9.74 6.07 5.52
C LEU A 97 -10.01 4.77 6.28
N MET A 98 -9.24 4.49 7.32
CA MET A 98 -9.47 3.34 8.18
C MET A 98 -10.66 3.57 9.12
N GLN A 99 -11.38 2.48 9.40
CA GLN A 99 -12.45 2.44 10.37
C GLN A 99 -11.96 1.78 11.68
N SER A 100 -12.19 2.45 12.82
CA SER A 100 -12.15 1.76 14.12
C SER A 100 -13.46 1.05 14.38
N MET A 101 -13.39 -0.07 15.10
CA MET A 101 -14.54 -0.85 15.55
C MET A 101 -15.42 -0.09 16.57
N SER A 102 -14.93 1.04 17.11
CA SER A 102 -15.56 1.82 18.18
C SER A 102 -16.31 3.05 17.61
N GLY A 103 -17.58 2.93 17.18
CA GLY A 103 -18.23 4.15 16.64
C GLY A 103 -19.70 4.12 16.23
N SER A 104 -20.59 3.84 17.17
CA SER A 104 -21.98 4.30 17.11
C SER A 104 -22.06 5.85 17.21
N GLY A 105 -22.69 6.50 16.21
CA GLY A 105 -23.54 7.68 16.39
C GLY A 105 -22.99 9.10 16.67
N LYS A 106 -21.74 9.33 17.09
CA LYS A 106 -21.22 10.71 17.34
C LYS A 106 -19.87 10.96 16.65
N ARG A 107 -19.86 11.79 15.61
CA ARG A 107 -18.81 11.81 14.55
C ARG A 107 -17.57 12.69 14.79
N ASN A 108 -17.61 13.75 15.62
CA ASN A 108 -16.51 14.74 15.61
C ASN A 108 -15.49 14.62 16.77
N GLU A 109 -15.88 14.38 18.03
CA GLU A 109 -14.91 14.13 19.12
C GLU A 109 -14.22 12.76 18.99
N ASN A 110 -14.95 11.77 18.47
CA ASN A 110 -14.45 10.41 18.34
C ASN A 110 -13.29 10.30 17.34
N ARG A 111 -13.14 11.22 16.38
CA ARG A 111 -12.19 11.01 15.28
C ARG A 111 -10.73 11.08 15.72
N VAL A 112 -10.38 12.01 16.60
CA VAL A 112 -9.03 12.11 17.17
C VAL A 112 -8.70 10.85 18.00
N GLN A 113 -9.69 10.37 18.75
CA GLN A 113 -9.55 9.16 19.54
C GLN A 113 -9.43 7.91 18.66
N GLU A 114 -10.17 7.87 17.55
CA GLU A 114 -10.13 6.84 16.53
C GLU A 114 -8.73 6.75 15.89
N ILE A 115 -8.18 7.87 15.44
CA ILE A 115 -6.83 7.93 14.87
C ILE A 115 -5.78 7.50 15.91
N SER A 116 -5.98 7.88 17.18
CA SER A 116 -5.11 7.45 18.29
C SER A 116 -5.18 5.93 18.51
N GLU A 117 -6.35 5.32 18.42
CA GLU A 117 -6.55 3.88 18.48
C GLU A 117 -5.90 3.16 17.28
N ILE A 118 -6.13 3.65 16.07
CA ILE A 118 -5.53 3.12 14.85
C ILE A 118 -4.01 3.15 14.96
N SER A 119 -3.43 4.27 15.37
CA SER A 119 -1.98 4.43 15.53
C SER A 119 -1.40 3.44 16.56
N ARG A 120 -2.09 3.24 17.69
CA ARG A 120 -1.71 2.22 18.69
C ARG A 120 -1.78 0.80 18.12
N ASN A 121 -2.83 0.48 17.37
CA ASN A 121 -2.99 -0.83 16.73
C ASN A 121 -1.87 -1.09 15.70
N LEU A 122 -1.52 -0.11 14.87
CA LEU A 122 -0.42 -0.21 13.92
C LEU A 122 0.94 -0.35 14.61
N LYS A 123 1.15 0.35 15.72
CA LYS A 123 2.37 0.16 16.53
C LYS A 123 2.44 -1.25 17.12
N GLY A 124 1.29 -1.79 17.55
CA GLY A 124 1.16 -3.16 18.00
C GLY A 124 1.51 -4.17 16.90
N LEU A 125 0.95 -3.99 15.69
CA LEU A 125 1.25 -4.79 14.51
C LEU A 125 2.75 -4.77 14.17
N ALA A 126 3.37 -3.58 14.15
CA ALA A 126 4.79 -3.42 13.85
C ALA A 126 5.68 -4.22 14.83
N ARG A 127 5.37 -4.14 16.13
CA ARG A 127 6.10 -4.88 17.18
C ARG A 127 5.89 -6.37 17.08
N GLU A 128 4.66 -6.79 16.80
CA GLU A 128 4.30 -8.19 16.73
C GLU A 128 4.98 -8.90 15.56
N LEU A 129 4.92 -8.30 14.36
CA LEU A 129 5.56 -8.87 13.17
C LEU A 129 7.07 -8.60 13.13
N ASN A 130 7.57 -7.72 13.99
CA ASN A 130 8.94 -7.20 13.96
C ASN A 130 9.29 -6.59 12.58
N VAL A 131 8.35 -5.83 12.03
CA VAL A 131 8.42 -5.22 10.69
C VAL A 131 8.12 -3.72 10.81
N PRO A 132 8.90 -2.83 10.15
CA PRO A 132 8.57 -1.41 10.09
C PRO A 132 7.21 -1.17 9.41
N VAL A 133 6.42 -0.27 9.98
CA VAL A 133 5.14 0.18 9.42
C VAL A 133 5.25 1.67 9.10
N LEU A 134 5.08 2.03 7.84
CA LEU A 134 4.96 3.40 7.36
C LEU A 134 3.48 3.73 7.15
N ALA A 135 2.99 4.77 7.80
CA ALA A 135 1.61 5.19 7.69
C ALA A 135 1.53 6.64 7.22
N LEU A 136 0.73 6.89 6.18
CA LEU A 136 0.45 8.22 5.65
C LEU A 136 -0.74 8.82 6.41
N ALA A 137 -0.65 10.10 6.80
CA ALA A 137 -1.59 10.75 7.74
C ALA A 137 -2.01 12.14 7.26
#